data_AF-A0A7Y4ZVS5-F1
#
_entry.id   AF-A0A7Y4ZVS5-F1
#
_cell.length_a   1.000
_cell.length_b   1.000
_cell.length_c   1.000
_cell.angle_alpha   90.00
_cell.angle_beta   90.00
_cell.angle_gamma   90.00
#
_symmetry.space_group_name_H-M   'P 1'
#
loop_
_entity.id
_entity.type
_entity.pdbx_description
1 polymer ?
#
loop_
_entity_poly.entity_id
_entity_poly.type
_entity_poly.pdbx_seq_one_letter_code
_entity_poly.pdbx_strand_id
1 'polypeptide(L)'
;DNVARAHAALAHVRRTHVYTFALDARGMPVELGSGRFAKAYLGEEQWLESKTNFRREVVIKIVQKGVSEEDLMRFQMEKELLERVQGHPNIVQLFASGEGEDPAFIPAIIRDKVDPEFMILERLEMSLEERLKGSRNKHHKDDLLAAPMTERVFRVLDYMIPVASAVEHAHLSKNVCHRDIKPANILIGLPDPNLRGSTLQVRLADFNVAKLHDDEVNFGMTQMRNAVPGTLFFQSPEQETNIIELLVNVQQGVPEVEYFEDFYIQIAKNDSFSLFNRGEQYPILYADRARKRLVLGRPYRDVTETNVRARIQKSVGRPADIYSLGALLYYLISGAYANPKTLYDAFHKFVEYERADENNTIDAYLRHEYSVINSLRAPKQDGTEVAPADRFFSYKHYLDGNGELIDPNVLLIVAKCMIRNKPDSYCQAHDLETRGASELVQDLIDLYSLFGVHPSARPTHLARRNASQRGALKVGLDRVGTRLRWAWLSFASMFRKRR
;
A
#
# COMPACT_ATOMS: atom_id res chain seq x y z
N ASP A 1 17.10 16.90 -55.68
CA ASP A 1 16.64 15.50 -55.53
C ASP A 1 16.93 14.77 -54.22
N ASN A 2 17.27 15.44 -53.10
CA ASN A 2 17.25 14.78 -51.77
C ASN A 2 16.56 15.60 -50.66
N VAL A 3 15.86 16.70 -50.99
CA VAL A 3 15.08 17.52 -50.02
C VAL A 3 13.56 17.29 -50.17
N ALA A 4 13.12 16.62 -51.23
CA ALA A 4 11.71 16.35 -51.51
C ALA A 4 11.19 14.98 -51.01
N ARG A 5 12.00 14.21 -50.27
CA ARG A 5 11.64 12.86 -49.77
C ARG A 5 11.49 12.75 -48.24
N ALA A 6 11.46 13.87 -47.51
CA ALA A 6 11.36 13.86 -46.04
C ALA A 6 9.97 14.27 -45.48
N HIS A 7 8.95 14.45 -46.33
CA HIS A 7 7.58 14.76 -45.90
C HIS A 7 6.56 13.71 -46.35
N ALA A 8 6.89 12.43 -46.17
CA ALA A 8 5.86 11.42 -45.92
C ALA A 8 5.62 11.35 -44.40
N ALA A 9 5.23 12.48 -43.82
CA ALA A 9 4.72 12.49 -42.46
C ALA A 9 3.40 11.71 -42.48
N LEU A 10 3.37 10.62 -41.73
CA LEU A 10 2.21 9.77 -41.48
C LEU A 10 0.93 10.63 -41.40
N ALA A 11 -0.08 10.28 -42.20
CA ALA A 11 -1.40 10.87 -42.15
C ALA A 11 -2.10 10.48 -40.82
N HIS A 12 -1.74 11.17 -39.74
CA HIS A 12 -2.36 10.96 -38.44
C HIS A 12 -3.72 11.67 -38.40
N VAL A 13 -4.76 10.92 -38.03
CA VAL A 13 -6.07 11.49 -37.72
C VAL A 13 -5.98 12.16 -36.35
N ARG A 14 -6.36 13.43 -36.26
CA ARG A 14 -6.41 14.21 -35.02
C ARG A 14 -7.83 14.23 -34.46
N ARG A 15 -7.95 14.17 -33.14
CA ARG A 15 -9.19 14.41 -32.37
C ARG A 15 -8.85 15.18 -31.12
N THR A 16 -9.76 16.05 -30.68
CA THR A 16 -9.53 16.93 -29.54
C THR A 16 -10.34 16.47 -28.34
N HIS A 17 -9.65 16.27 -27.23
CA HIS A 17 -10.24 16.04 -25.92
C HIS A 17 -10.19 17.35 -25.14
N VAL A 18 -11.25 17.64 -24.41
CA VAL A 18 -11.28 18.77 -23.47
C VAL A 18 -11.60 18.23 -22.09
N TYR A 19 -10.85 18.73 -21.12
CA TYR A 19 -11.11 18.51 -19.71
C TYR A 19 -11.74 19.77 -19.12
N THR A 20 -12.69 19.61 -18.22
CA THR A 20 -13.34 20.72 -17.50
C THR A 20 -13.51 20.36 -16.03
N PHE A 21 -13.53 21.39 -15.16
CA PHE A 21 -13.86 21.19 -13.75
C PHE A 21 -15.37 20.99 -13.58
N ALA A 22 -15.76 20.00 -12.79
CA ALA A 22 -17.13 19.86 -12.33
C ALA A 22 -17.40 20.91 -11.23
N LEU A 23 -18.47 21.67 -11.41
CA LEU A 23 -18.89 22.72 -10.48
C LEU A 23 -20.15 22.28 -9.71
N ASP A 24 -20.21 22.62 -8.43
CA ASP A 24 -21.39 22.41 -7.59
C ASP A 24 -22.52 23.41 -7.93
N ALA A 25 -23.65 23.30 -7.22
CA ALA A 25 -24.79 24.19 -7.42
C ALA A 25 -24.50 25.68 -7.12
N ARG A 26 -23.36 26.00 -6.50
CA ARG A 26 -22.89 27.36 -6.18
C ARG A 26 -21.83 27.84 -7.17
N GLY A 27 -21.49 27.04 -8.19
CA GLY A 27 -20.43 27.33 -9.15
C GLY A 27 -19.02 27.11 -8.59
N MET A 28 -18.88 26.39 -7.47
CA MET A 28 -17.58 26.07 -6.88
C MET A 28 -17.05 24.74 -7.43
N PRO A 29 -15.74 24.62 -7.74
CA PRO A 29 -15.14 23.34 -8.09
C PRO A 29 -15.37 22.30 -6.98
N VAL A 30 -15.81 21.10 -7.37
CA VAL A 30 -16.07 20.01 -6.43
C VAL A 30 -14.74 19.42 -5.96
N GLU A 31 -14.32 19.75 -4.75
CA GLU A 31 -13.12 19.20 -4.12
C GLU A 31 -13.36 17.74 -3.69
N LEU A 32 -12.51 16.83 -4.16
CA LEU A 32 -12.52 15.41 -3.78
C LEU A 32 -11.59 15.14 -2.59
N GLY A 33 -10.50 15.90 -2.48
CA GLY A 33 -9.56 15.79 -1.38
C GLY A 33 -8.44 16.84 -1.45
N SER A 34 -7.77 17.03 -0.32
CA SER A 34 -6.61 17.93 -0.20
C SER A 34 -5.42 17.16 0.33
N GLY A 35 -4.32 17.20 -0.42
CA GLY A 35 -3.01 16.71 0.02
C GLY A 35 -2.15 17.82 0.61
N ARG A 36 -0.88 17.50 0.86
CA ARG A 36 0.12 18.43 1.41
C ARG A 36 0.40 19.61 0.49
N PHE A 37 0.62 19.34 -0.80
CA PHE A 37 1.02 20.35 -1.80
C PHE A 37 0.08 20.43 -3.01
N ALA A 38 -0.89 19.52 -3.13
CA ALA A 38 -1.85 19.48 -4.23
C ALA A 38 -3.28 19.26 -3.73
N LYS A 39 -4.26 19.66 -4.54
CA LYS A 39 -5.69 19.40 -4.33
C LYS A 39 -6.25 18.59 -5.48
N ALA A 40 -7.18 17.69 -5.17
CA ALA A 40 -7.90 16.88 -6.14
C ALA A 40 -9.32 17.43 -6.30
N TYR A 41 -9.72 17.69 -7.55
CA TYR A 41 -11.06 18.13 -7.93
C TYR A 41 -11.71 17.13 -8.88
N LEU A 42 -13.04 17.09 -8.88
CA LEU A 42 -13.79 16.35 -9.89
C LEU A 42 -13.75 17.13 -11.22
N GLY A 43 -13.53 16.41 -12.32
CA GLY A 43 -13.61 16.94 -13.66
C GLY A 43 -14.36 16.02 -14.62
N GLU A 44 -14.57 16.51 -15.84
CA GLU A 44 -15.18 15.77 -16.94
C GLU A 44 -14.28 15.83 -18.18
N GLU A 45 -14.10 14.69 -18.85
CA GLU A 45 -13.52 14.57 -20.19
C GLU A 45 -14.66 14.56 -21.23
N GLN A 46 -14.54 15.40 -22.25
CA GLN A 46 -15.46 15.45 -23.40
C GLN A 46 -14.70 15.52 -24.74
N TRP A 47 -15.25 14.84 -25.75
CA TRP A 47 -14.79 14.90 -27.14
C TRP A 47 -15.49 16.04 -27.89
N LEU A 48 -14.74 17.02 -28.40
CA LEU A 48 -15.33 18.18 -29.08
C LEU A 48 -15.99 17.81 -30.42
N GLU A 49 -15.38 16.93 -31.19
CA GLU A 49 -15.88 16.55 -32.51
C GLU A 49 -16.87 15.38 -32.48
N SER A 50 -17.25 14.90 -31.29
CA SER A 50 -18.21 13.81 -31.15
C SER A 50 -19.65 14.32 -31.26
N LYS A 51 -20.47 13.61 -32.04
CA LYS A 51 -21.93 13.82 -32.07
C LYS A 51 -22.63 13.23 -30.83
N THR A 52 -21.92 12.53 -29.96
CA THR A 52 -22.44 11.94 -28.73
C THR A 52 -22.03 12.76 -27.52
N ASN A 53 -22.91 12.82 -26.51
CA ASN A 53 -22.60 13.44 -25.22
C ASN A 53 -21.81 12.49 -24.30
N PHE A 54 -20.87 11.71 -24.85
CA PHE A 54 -20.04 10.86 -24.01
C PHE A 54 -19.18 11.74 -23.12
N ARG A 55 -19.35 11.55 -21.80
CA ARG A 55 -18.60 12.22 -20.75
C ARG A 55 -18.00 11.16 -19.85
N ARG A 56 -16.76 11.36 -19.46
CA ARG A 56 -16.08 10.51 -18.48
C ARG A 56 -15.69 11.38 -17.29
N GLU A 57 -16.04 10.95 -16.09
CA GLU A 57 -15.55 11.59 -14.88
C GLU A 57 -14.07 11.32 -14.70
N VAL A 58 -13.32 12.37 -14.33
CA VAL A 58 -11.88 12.32 -14.09
C VAL A 58 -11.53 13.06 -12.80
N VAL A 59 -10.32 12.87 -12.31
CA VAL A 59 -9.76 13.63 -11.19
C VAL A 59 -8.73 14.61 -11.71
N ILE A 60 -8.88 15.88 -11.37
CA ILE A 60 -7.90 16.93 -11.67
C ILE A 60 -7.10 17.19 -10.40
N LYS A 61 -5.85 16.71 -10.34
CA LYS A 61 -4.93 16.94 -9.23
C LYS A 61 -4.01 18.10 -9.62
N ILE A 62 -4.11 19.21 -8.88
CA ILE A 62 -3.46 20.50 -9.20
C ILE A 62 -2.67 21.03 -8.00
N VAL A 63 -1.52 21.63 -8.26
CA VAL A 63 -0.61 22.16 -7.23
C VAL A 63 -1.21 23.40 -6.56
N GLN A 64 -1.04 23.54 -5.24
CA GLN A 64 -1.47 24.71 -4.49
C GLN A 64 -0.49 25.88 -4.66
N LYS A 65 -0.97 27.12 -4.60
CA LYS A 65 -0.09 28.30 -4.68
C LYS A 65 0.75 28.45 -3.41
N GLY A 66 2.01 28.87 -3.58
CA GLY A 66 2.93 29.11 -2.45
C GLY A 66 3.56 27.84 -1.88
N VAL A 67 3.49 26.73 -2.62
CA VAL A 67 4.22 25.49 -2.32
C VAL A 67 5.73 25.73 -2.47
N SER A 68 6.56 25.07 -1.65
CA SER A 68 8.01 25.19 -1.74
C SER A 68 8.55 24.57 -3.04
N GLU A 69 9.72 25.02 -3.50
CA GLU A 69 10.39 24.42 -4.67
C GLU A 69 10.59 22.91 -4.51
N GLU A 70 10.89 22.43 -3.29
CA GLU A 70 10.97 21.00 -3.00
C GLU A 70 9.64 20.26 -3.22
N ASP A 71 8.53 20.82 -2.74
CA ASP A 71 7.22 20.17 -2.85
C ASP A 71 6.69 20.24 -4.30
N LEU A 72 7.07 21.27 -5.07
CA LEU A 72 6.84 21.34 -6.52
C LEU A 72 7.64 20.28 -7.27
N MET A 73 8.94 20.13 -6.97
CA MET A 73 9.78 19.08 -7.53
C MET A 73 9.23 17.68 -7.19
N ARG A 74 8.70 17.50 -5.97
CA ARG A 74 8.02 16.25 -5.59
C ARG A 74 6.80 15.96 -6.47
N PHE A 75 5.98 16.97 -6.78
CA PHE A 75 4.84 16.80 -7.69
C PHE A 75 5.29 16.42 -9.11
N GLN A 76 6.32 17.08 -9.64
CA GLN A 76 6.89 16.81 -10.97
C GLN A 76 7.43 15.39 -11.08
N MET A 77 8.21 14.95 -10.08
CA MET A 77 8.71 13.59 -10.05
C MET A 77 7.58 12.57 -9.89
N GLU A 78 6.53 12.87 -9.11
CA GLU A 78 5.37 11.98 -8.96
C GLU A 78 4.68 11.77 -10.32
N LYS A 79 4.46 12.86 -11.06
CA LYS A 79 3.94 12.86 -12.43
C LYS A 79 4.82 12.00 -13.35
N GLU A 80 6.13 12.23 -13.37
CA GLU A 80 7.06 11.47 -14.22
C GLU A 80 7.09 9.97 -13.88
N LEU A 81 7.11 9.61 -12.59
CA LEU A 81 7.04 8.21 -12.17
C LEU A 81 5.74 7.57 -12.64
N LEU A 82 4.61 8.27 -12.44
CA LEU A 82 3.30 7.77 -12.83
C LEU A 82 3.18 7.56 -14.34
N GLU A 83 3.72 8.47 -15.15
CA GLU A 83 3.85 8.33 -16.62
C GLU A 83 4.62 7.06 -17.00
N ARG A 84 5.77 6.82 -16.35
CA ARG A 84 6.61 5.66 -16.63
C ARG A 84 5.90 4.34 -16.34
N VAL A 85 5.14 4.26 -15.24
CA VAL A 85 4.48 3.02 -14.80
C VAL A 85 3.12 2.76 -15.43
N GLN A 86 2.66 3.59 -16.38
CA GLN A 86 1.43 3.34 -17.11
C GLN A 86 1.47 2.02 -17.90
N GLY A 87 0.28 1.43 -18.08
CA GLY A 87 0.06 0.20 -18.84
C GLY A 87 -0.44 -0.99 -18.02
N HIS A 88 -0.53 -0.86 -16.68
CA HIS A 88 -1.01 -1.93 -15.81
C HIS A 88 -2.46 -1.71 -15.33
N PRO A 89 -3.34 -2.75 -15.33
CA PRO A 89 -4.75 -2.63 -14.92
C PRO A 89 -4.95 -2.38 -13.42
N ASN A 90 -3.90 -2.41 -12.61
CA ASN A 90 -3.97 -2.11 -11.17
C ASN A 90 -3.14 -0.90 -10.76
N ILE A 91 -2.69 -0.09 -11.71
CA ILE A 91 -2.13 1.25 -11.47
C ILE A 91 -3.16 2.28 -11.93
N VAL A 92 -3.29 3.39 -11.20
CA VAL A 92 -4.21 4.48 -11.57
C VAL A 92 -3.82 5.04 -12.94
N GLN A 93 -4.82 5.20 -13.81
CA GLN A 93 -4.57 5.71 -15.16
C GLN A 93 -4.31 7.22 -15.13
N LEU A 94 -3.23 7.64 -15.80
CA LEU A 94 -2.94 9.03 -16.12
C LEU A 94 -3.45 9.32 -17.54
N PHE A 95 -4.44 10.20 -17.67
CA PHE A 95 -5.02 10.57 -18.95
C PHE A 95 -4.27 11.73 -19.62
N ALA A 96 -3.84 12.72 -18.84
CA ALA A 96 -3.11 13.88 -19.31
C ALA A 96 -2.38 14.57 -18.15
N SER A 97 -1.42 15.42 -18.48
CA SER A 97 -0.74 16.31 -17.53
C SER A 97 -0.33 17.57 -18.26
N GLY A 98 -0.32 18.71 -17.56
CA GLY A 98 -0.03 20.01 -18.16
C GLY A 98 0.79 20.90 -17.25
N GLU A 99 1.57 21.76 -17.88
CA GLU A 99 2.26 22.91 -17.28
C GLU A 99 1.81 24.15 -18.05
N GLY A 100 1.27 25.15 -17.35
CA GLY A 100 1.01 26.46 -17.97
C GLY A 100 -0.03 26.46 -19.11
N GLU A 101 -1.10 25.67 -19.01
CA GLU A 101 -2.21 25.72 -19.98
C GLU A 101 -3.06 27.00 -19.85
N ASP A 102 -3.95 27.21 -20.84
CA ASP A 102 -4.87 28.34 -20.95
C ASP A 102 -5.40 28.79 -19.58
N PRO A 103 -5.16 30.05 -19.15
CA PRO A 103 -5.71 30.57 -17.89
C PRO A 103 -7.22 30.35 -17.75
N ALA A 104 -7.94 30.18 -18.86
CA ALA A 104 -9.37 29.86 -18.86
C ALA A 104 -9.71 28.43 -18.40
N PHE A 105 -8.77 27.48 -18.45
CA PHE A 105 -8.99 26.11 -17.95
C PHE A 105 -9.26 26.11 -16.43
N ILE A 106 -8.48 26.89 -15.67
CA ILE A 106 -8.64 26.98 -14.21
C ILE A 106 -9.79 27.94 -13.87
N PRO A 107 -10.81 27.48 -13.12
CA PRO A 107 -11.92 28.33 -12.69
C PRO A 107 -11.42 29.58 -11.96
N ALA A 108 -11.94 30.75 -12.34
CA ALA A 108 -11.49 32.05 -11.83
C ALA A 108 -11.44 32.12 -10.29
N ILE A 109 -12.35 31.41 -9.61
CA ILE A 109 -12.47 31.40 -8.15
C ILE A 109 -11.32 30.68 -7.41
N ILE A 110 -10.62 29.77 -8.08
CA ILE A 110 -9.44 29.08 -7.53
C ILE A 110 -8.13 29.49 -8.20
N ARG A 111 -8.16 30.24 -9.29
CA ARG A 111 -6.99 30.65 -10.08
C ARG A 111 -5.90 31.31 -9.22
N ASP A 112 -6.28 32.14 -8.25
CA ASP A 112 -5.31 32.80 -7.36
C ASP A 112 -4.80 31.91 -6.22
N LYS A 113 -5.28 30.67 -6.11
CA LYS A 113 -4.98 29.73 -5.01
C LYS A 113 -4.21 28.50 -5.46
N VAL A 114 -4.02 28.31 -6.77
CA VAL A 114 -3.36 27.14 -7.35
C VAL A 114 -2.25 27.59 -8.30
N ASP A 115 -1.28 26.70 -8.51
CA ASP A 115 -0.30 26.81 -9.58
C ASP A 115 -0.84 26.09 -10.84
N PRO A 116 -0.55 26.55 -12.06
CA PRO A 116 -1.04 25.93 -13.30
C PRO A 116 -0.45 24.54 -13.63
N GLU A 117 0.32 23.92 -12.73
CA GLU A 117 0.78 22.55 -12.88
C GLU A 117 -0.25 21.51 -12.37
N PHE A 118 -0.63 20.56 -13.23
CA PHE A 118 -1.68 19.57 -12.93
C PHE A 118 -1.50 18.22 -13.63
N MET A 119 -2.24 17.22 -13.14
CA MET A 119 -2.43 15.91 -13.75
C MET A 119 -3.92 15.51 -13.77
N ILE A 120 -4.33 14.79 -14.81
CA ILE A 120 -5.68 14.28 -15.02
C ILE A 120 -5.66 12.76 -14.84
N LEU A 121 -6.37 12.27 -13.82
CA LEU A 121 -6.32 10.87 -13.38
C LEU A 121 -7.68 10.17 -13.51
N GLU A 122 -7.63 8.84 -13.53
CA GLU A 122 -8.80 7.97 -13.39
C GLU A 122 -9.59 8.30 -12.11
N ARG A 123 -10.92 8.40 -12.23
CA ARG A 123 -11.81 8.53 -11.08
C ARG A 123 -12.28 7.16 -10.61
N LEU A 124 -11.96 6.84 -9.36
CA LEU A 124 -12.45 5.68 -8.61
C LEU A 124 -13.34 6.18 -7.47
N GLU A 125 -14.14 5.35 -6.83
CA GLU A 125 -15.13 5.82 -5.86
C GLU A 125 -14.51 6.38 -4.57
N MET A 126 -13.56 5.65 -3.98
CA MET A 126 -12.96 5.95 -2.66
C MET A 126 -11.58 5.30 -2.49
N SER A 127 -10.85 5.63 -1.42
CA SER A 127 -9.66 4.86 -1.02
C SER A 127 -10.01 3.63 -0.17
N LEU A 128 -9.09 2.66 -0.07
CA LEU A 128 -9.23 1.52 0.82
C LEU A 128 -9.28 1.97 2.29
N GLU A 129 -8.54 3.02 2.64
CA GLU A 129 -8.64 3.63 3.97
C GLU A 129 -10.05 4.12 4.28
N GLU A 130 -10.66 4.87 3.37
CA GLU A 130 -12.02 5.39 3.52
C GLU A 130 -13.04 4.25 3.64
N ARG A 131 -12.84 3.17 2.88
CA ARG A 131 -13.69 1.97 2.95
C ARG A 131 -13.61 1.27 4.31
N LEU A 132 -12.40 1.13 4.86
CA LEU A 132 -12.16 0.43 6.13
C LEU A 132 -12.50 1.25 7.37
N LYS A 133 -12.28 2.58 7.34
CA LYS A 133 -12.61 3.48 8.46
C LYS A 133 -14.07 3.96 8.42
N GLY A 134 -14.70 3.88 7.26
CA GLY A 134 -16.01 4.47 6.99
C GLY A 134 -15.87 5.94 6.59
N SER A 135 -16.59 6.34 5.54
CA SER A 135 -16.64 7.74 5.12
C SER A 135 -17.60 8.54 6.00
N ARG A 136 -17.29 9.83 6.24
CA ARG A 136 -18.22 10.79 6.85
C ARG A 136 -19.55 10.90 6.08
N ASN A 137 -19.53 10.59 4.78
CA ASN A 137 -20.69 10.65 3.90
C ASN A 137 -21.10 9.24 3.46
N LYS A 138 -22.07 8.65 4.17
CA LYS A 138 -23.01 7.60 3.71
C LYS A 138 -22.51 6.20 3.32
N HIS A 139 -21.22 5.86 3.37
CA HIS A 139 -20.79 4.48 3.13
C HIS A 139 -20.74 3.65 4.42
N HIS A 140 -21.26 2.43 4.37
CA HIS A 140 -21.13 1.46 5.45
C HIS A 140 -19.65 1.08 5.59
N LYS A 141 -19.09 1.18 6.79
CA LYS A 141 -17.73 0.73 7.09
C LYS A 141 -17.60 -0.75 6.71
N ASP A 142 -16.60 -1.11 5.92
CA ASP A 142 -16.30 -2.53 5.65
C ASP A 142 -15.47 -3.07 6.82
N ASP A 143 -16.16 -3.69 7.78
CA ASP A 143 -15.52 -4.30 8.94
C ASP A 143 -15.02 -5.70 8.60
N LEU A 144 -13.75 -5.79 8.20
CA LEU A 144 -13.09 -7.05 7.91
C LEU A 144 -13.07 -8.00 9.12
N LEU A 145 -12.97 -7.45 10.35
CA LEU A 145 -12.95 -8.26 11.58
C LEU A 145 -14.31 -8.89 11.91
N ALA A 146 -15.40 -8.35 11.37
CA ALA A 146 -16.73 -8.94 11.52
C ALA A 146 -16.91 -10.22 10.68
N ALA A 147 -16.06 -10.44 9.66
CA ALA A 147 -16.05 -11.67 8.88
C ALA A 147 -15.22 -12.76 9.59
N PRO A 148 -15.62 -14.04 9.49
CA PRO A 148 -14.78 -15.17 9.90
C PRO A 148 -13.44 -15.14 9.17
N MET A 149 -12.37 -15.62 9.80
CA MET A 149 -10.99 -15.59 9.26
C MET A 149 -10.91 -16.05 7.80
N THR A 150 -11.53 -17.17 7.45
CA THR A 150 -11.56 -17.68 6.06
C THR A 150 -12.15 -16.69 5.06
N GLU A 151 -13.31 -16.10 5.36
CA GLU A 151 -13.94 -15.10 4.48
C GLU A 151 -13.11 -13.81 4.44
N ARG A 152 -12.54 -13.42 5.58
CA ARG A 152 -11.67 -12.25 5.69
C ARG A 152 -10.46 -12.39 4.78
N VAL A 153 -9.74 -13.51 4.85
CA VAL A 153 -8.57 -13.77 3.99
C VAL A 153 -8.92 -13.60 2.52
N PHE A 154 -10.05 -14.17 2.08
CA PHE A 154 -10.50 -14.01 0.70
C PHE A 154 -10.73 -12.55 0.31
N ARG A 155 -11.47 -11.79 1.12
CA ARG A 155 -11.70 -10.36 0.86
C ARG A 155 -10.40 -9.56 0.84
N VAL A 156 -9.44 -9.94 1.69
CA VAL A 156 -8.12 -9.30 1.72
C VAL A 156 -7.33 -9.60 0.45
N LEU A 157 -7.41 -10.83 -0.07
CA LEU A 157 -6.76 -11.21 -1.31
C LEU A 157 -7.31 -10.46 -2.54
N ASP A 158 -8.60 -10.10 -2.55
CA ASP A 158 -9.19 -9.22 -3.58
C ASP A 158 -8.53 -7.84 -3.63
N TYR A 159 -7.90 -7.38 -2.55
CA TYR A 159 -7.08 -6.16 -2.55
C TYR A 159 -5.59 -6.46 -2.80
N MET A 160 -5.05 -7.45 -2.09
CA MET A 160 -3.60 -7.69 -2.04
C MET A 160 -3.04 -8.18 -3.37
N ILE A 161 -3.73 -9.06 -4.09
CA ILE A 161 -3.24 -9.59 -5.37
C ILE A 161 -3.12 -8.46 -6.41
N PRO A 162 -4.15 -7.63 -6.65
CA PRO A 162 -4.02 -6.44 -7.51
C PRO A 162 -2.88 -5.50 -7.14
N VAL A 163 -2.72 -5.19 -5.85
CA VAL A 163 -1.69 -4.25 -5.38
C VAL A 163 -0.29 -4.85 -5.55
N ALA A 164 -0.10 -6.12 -5.18
CA ALA A 164 1.17 -6.82 -5.37
C ALA A 164 1.53 -6.93 -6.86
N SER A 165 0.56 -7.20 -7.74
CA SER A 165 0.75 -7.24 -9.19
C SER A 165 1.14 -5.88 -9.77
N ALA A 166 0.54 -4.78 -9.28
CA ALA A 166 0.94 -3.43 -9.66
C ALA A 166 2.39 -3.12 -9.25
N VAL A 167 2.79 -3.52 -8.04
CA VAL A 167 4.16 -3.35 -7.52
C VAL A 167 5.15 -4.20 -8.31
N GLU A 168 4.80 -5.47 -8.61
CA GLU A 168 5.59 -6.36 -9.46
C GLU A 168 5.84 -5.73 -10.84
N HIS A 169 4.79 -5.19 -11.49
CA HIS A 169 4.93 -4.48 -12.76
C HIS A 169 5.88 -3.28 -12.65
N ALA A 170 5.69 -2.42 -11.64
CA ALA A 170 6.54 -1.26 -11.42
C ALA A 170 8.01 -1.67 -11.22
N HIS A 171 8.26 -2.72 -10.42
CA HIS A 171 9.59 -3.24 -10.13
C HIS A 171 10.25 -3.85 -11.36
N LEU A 172 9.60 -4.81 -12.01
CA LEU A 172 10.20 -5.63 -13.06
C LEU A 172 10.19 -4.96 -14.43
N SER A 173 9.06 -4.36 -14.81
CA SER A 173 8.89 -3.84 -16.17
C SER A 173 9.40 -2.41 -16.31
N LYS A 174 9.40 -1.64 -15.22
CA LYS A 174 9.62 -0.19 -15.25
C LYS A 174 10.79 0.27 -14.37
N ASN A 175 11.33 -0.62 -13.53
CA ASN A 175 12.39 -0.32 -12.56
C ASN A 175 12.06 0.87 -11.63
N VAL A 176 10.80 0.96 -11.19
CA VAL A 176 10.29 2.01 -10.29
C VAL A 176 9.88 1.38 -8.96
N CYS A 177 10.18 2.05 -7.85
CA CYS A 177 9.69 1.70 -6.52
C CYS A 177 8.57 2.67 -6.09
N HIS A 178 7.60 2.20 -5.32
CA HIS A 178 6.46 3.01 -4.90
C HIS A 178 6.72 3.82 -3.61
N ARG A 179 7.33 3.20 -2.60
CA ARG A 179 7.82 3.79 -1.34
C ARG A 179 6.77 4.41 -0.42
N ASP A 180 5.48 4.19 -0.66
CA ASP A 180 4.39 4.68 0.19
C ASP A 180 3.12 3.82 0.01
N ILE A 181 3.28 2.50 0.04
CA ILE A 181 2.14 1.59 -0.07
C ILE A 181 1.39 1.60 1.26
N LYS A 182 0.14 2.05 1.24
CA LYS A 182 -0.75 2.14 2.40
C LYS A 182 -2.23 2.20 1.94
N PRO A 183 -3.20 1.95 2.83
CA PRO A 183 -4.62 1.96 2.46
C PRO A 183 -5.11 3.26 1.81
N ALA A 184 -4.53 4.41 2.15
CA ALA A 184 -4.92 5.71 1.56
C ALA A 184 -4.54 5.84 0.07
N ASN A 185 -3.50 5.12 -0.37
CA ASN A 185 -2.96 5.19 -1.74
C ASN A 185 -3.49 4.05 -2.63
N ILE A 186 -4.46 3.27 -2.13
CA ILE A 186 -5.13 2.21 -2.87
C ILE A 186 -6.56 2.68 -3.14
N LEU A 187 -6.87 2.97 -4.40
CA LEU A 187 -8.19 3.43 -4.84
C LEU A 187 -9.08 2.25 -5.22
N ILE A 188 -10.36 2.36 -4.89
CA ILE A 188 -11.35 1.31 -5.01
C ILE A 188 -12.53 1.79 -5.87
N GLY A 189 -12.86 1.01 -6.90
CA GLY A 189 -14.13 1.10 -7.62
C GLY A 189 -15.03 -0.06 -7.20
N LEU A 190 -16.24 0.22 -6.73
CA LEU A 190 -17.11 -0.84 -6.24
C LEU A 190 -17.72 -1.61 -7.42
N PRO A 191 -17.89 -2.93 -7.28
CA PRO A 191 -18.65 -3.69 -8.26
C PRO A 191 -20.13 -3.24 -8.26
N ASP A 192 -20.74 -3.17 -9.44
CA ASP A 192 -22.18 -2.93 -9.55
C ASP A 192 -22.94 -4.14 -9.01
N PRO A 193 -23.75 -3.97 -7.94
CA PRO A 193 -24.50 -5.08 -7.34
C PRO A 193 -25.56 -5.68 -8.26
N ASN A 194 -25.94 -5.00 -9.34
CA ASN A 194 -26.94 -5.46 -10.30
C ASN A 194 -26.33 -6.23 -11.48
N LEU A 195 -25.02 -6.12 -11.70
CA LEU A 195 -24.34 -6.72 -12.84
C LEU A 195 -23.59 -7.99 -12.42
N ARG A 196 -23.97 -9.11 -13.04
CA ARG A 196 -23.22 -10.37 -12.89
C ARG A 196 -21.89 -10.22 -13.61
N GLY A 197 -20.79 -10.48 -12.91
CA GLY A 197 -19.43 -10.34 -13.44
C GLY A 197 -18.80 -8.97 -13.19
N SER A 198 -19.50 -8.04 -12.54
CA SER A 198 -18.85 -6.83 -12.03
C SER A 198 -17.88 -7.22 -10.91
N THR A 199 -16.62 -6.86 -11.07
CA THR A 199 -15.57 -7.12 -10.09
C THR A 199 -15.17 -5.84 -9.38
N LEU A 200 -14.58 -6.00 -8.19
CA LEU A 200 -13.92 -4.92 -7.49
C LEU A 200 -12.77 -4.38 -8.36
N GLN A 201 -12.69 -3.07 -8.52
CA GLN A 201 -11.55 -2.42 -9.15
C GLN A 201 -10.61 -1.92 -8.08
N VAL A 202 -9.32 -2.22 -8.24
CA VAL A 202 -8.26 -1.82 -7.29
C VAL A 202 -7.14 -1.17 -8.09
N ARG A 203 -6.81 0.08 -7.74
CA ARG A 203 -5.76 0.89 -8.38
C ARG A 203 -4.77 1.39 -7.35
N LEU A 204 -3.49 1.19 -7.59
CA LEU A 204 -2.40 1.77 -6.83
C LEU A 204 -2.10 3.18 -7.36
N ALA A 205 -2.02 4.16 -6.46
CA ALA A 205 -1.83 5.58 -6.75
C ALA A 205 -0.73 6.20 -5.86
N ASP A 206 -0.35 7.46 -6.14
CA ASP A 206 0.56 8.27 -5.30
C ASP A 206 1.95 7.64 -5.05
N PHE A 207 2.76 7.53 -6.11
CA PHE A 207 4.15 7.07 -6.01
C PHE A 207 5.00 8.11 -5.27
N ASN A 208 5.60 7.72 -4.14
CA ASN A 208 6.29 8.67 -3.28
C ASN A 208 7.76 8.85 -3.70
N VAL A 209 8.08 10.09 -4.01
CA VAL A 209 9.38 10.54 -4.51
C VAL A 209 10.25 11.17 -3.43
N ALA A 210 9.72 11.38 -2.21
CA ALA A 210 10.41 12.09 -1.13
C ALA A 210 11.72 11.42 -0.67
N LYS A 211 12.02 10.20 -1.14
CA LYS A 211 13.24 9.45 -0.82
C LYS A 211 14.12 9.18 -2.05
N LEU A 212 13.79 9.77 -3.22
CA LEU A 212 14.59 9.64 -4.45
C LEU A 212 15.73 10.66 -4.51
N HIS A 213 15.57 11.82 -3.86
CA HIS A 213 16.57 12.87 -3.79
C HIS A 213 16.78 13.33 -2.36
N ASP A 214 17.71 12.67 -1.66
CA ASP A 214 18.48 13.28 -0.56
C ASP A 214 19.93 13.53 -1.05
N ASP A 215 20.12 13.72 -2.36
CA ASP A 215 21.45 13.93 -2.96
C ASP A 215 21.97 15.36 -2.79
N GLU A 216 21.13 16.36 -2.44
CA GLU A 216 21.60 17.75 -2.25
C GLU A 216 21.02 18.50 -1.04
N VAL A 217 20.10 17.93 -0.26
CA VAL A 217 19.47 18.68 0.84
C VAL A 217 19.72 18.05 2.21
N ASN A 218 20.74 18.58 2.87
CA ASN A 218 21.07 18.32 4.26
C ASN A 218 19.98 18.92 5.16
N PHE A 219 18.85 18.24 5.36
CA PHE A 219 17.84 18.61 6.36
C PHE A 219 17.64 17.48 7.37
N GLY A 220 18.36 17.59 8.49
CA GLY A 220 18.19 16.71 9.64
C GLY A 220 16.80 16.79 10.27
N MET A 221 16.42 15.71 10.97
CA MET A 221 15.46 15.56 12.08
C MET A 221 14.06 16.21 12.00
N THR A 222 13.74 17.02 11.00
CA THR A 222 12.53 17.87 10.99
C THR A 222 11.40 17.24 10.17
N GLN A 223 11.65 16.13 9.47
CA GLN A 223 10.60 15.36 8.80
C GLN A 223 9.65 14.63 9.77
N MET A 224 10.00 14.52 11.07
CA MET A 224 9.12 13.94 12.08
C MET A 224 7.91 14.81 12.45
N ARG A 225 7.93 16.13 12.20
CA ARG A 225 6.84 17.02 12.67
C ARG A 225 5.60 17.02 11.80
N ASN A 226 5.70 16.60 10.53
CA ASN A 226 4.59 16.67 9.56
C ASN A 226 4.19 15.32 8.97
N ALA A 227 4.76 14.20 9.44
CA ALA A 227 4.23 12.88 9.09
C ALA A 227 2.83 12.75 9.69
N VAL A 228 1.81 12.55 8.84
CA VAL A 228 0.45 12.24 9.31
C VAL A 228 0.56 11.03 10.25
N PRO A 229 0.06 11.08 11.49
CA PRO A 229 0.31 10.10 12.55
C PRO A 229 -0.01 8.62 12.23
N GLY A 230 -0.59 8.31 11.07
CA GLY A 230 -0.89 6.95 10.58
C GLY A 230 0.03 6.40 9.49
N THR A 231 0.88 7.21 8.83
CA THR A 231 1.70 6.77 7.69
C THR A 231 2.89 5.89 8.11
N LEU A 232 3.38 6.04 9.34
CA LEU A 232 4.59 5.36 9.82
C LEU A 232 4.45 3.83 9.91
N PHE A 233 3.23 3.32 10.11
CA PHE A 233 3.00 1.89 10.40
C PHE A 233 3.20 0.96 9.21
N PHE A 234 3.21 1.48 7.98
CA PHE A 234 3.44 0.69 6.76
C PHE A 234 4.85 0.88 6.21
N GLN A 235 5.64 1.78 6.79
CA GLN A 235 7.00 2.06 6.35
C GLN A 235 7.97 1.02 6.92
N SER A 236 8.90 0.59 6.07
CA SER A 236 10.02 -0.25 6.47
C SER A 236 11.01 0.49 7.39
N PRO A 237 11.83 -0.22 8.17
CA PRO A 237 12.85 0.41 9.00
C PRO A 237 13.82 1.32 8.22
N GLU A 238 14.24 0.96 7.00
CA GLU A 238 15.06 1.84 6.15
C GLU A 238 14.33 3.13 5.77
N GLN A 239 13.00 3.09 5.71
CA GLN A 239 12.20 4.26 5.41
C GLN A 239 12.11 5.19 6.63
N GLU A 240 12.12 4.66 7.85
CA GLU A 240 12.08 5.47 9.08
C GLU A 240 13.47 5.99 9.47
N THR A 241 14.47 5.11 9.43
CA THR A 241 15.86 5.39 9.78
C THR A 241 16.79 4.96 8.64
N ASN A 242 17.12 5.90 7.75
CA ASN A 242 18.01 5.66 6.62
C ASN A 242 19.47 6.07 6.88
N ILE A 243 19.82 6.45 8.11
CA ILE A 243 21.16 6.92 8.47
C ILE A 243 21.79 5.97 9.48
N ILE A 244 23.00 5.53 9.15
CA ILE A 244 23.88 4.81 10.08
C ILE A 244 25.08 5.70 10.35
N GLU A 245 25.39 5.91 11.62
CA GLU A 245 26.60 6.59 12.03
C GLU A 245 27.67 5.55 12.35
N LEU A 246 28.89 5.75 11.84
CA LEU A 246 30.03 4.88 12.08
C LEU A 246 31.28 5.70 12.36
N LEU A 247 32.17 5.18 13.21
CA LEU A 247 33.54 5.65 13.30
C LEU A 247 34.40 4.96 12.24
N VAL A 248 35.13 5.76 11.46
CA VAL A 248 35.93 5.29 10.32
C VAL A 248 37.31 5.91 10.22
N ASN A 249 38.21 5.23 9.50
CA ASN A 249 39.42 5.79 8.93
C ASN A 249 39.29 5.87 7.41
N VAL A 250 39.64 7.02 6.85
CA VAL A 250 39.65 7.28 5.41
C VAL A 250 41.06 7.67 4.98
N GLN A 251 41.47 7.21 3.80
CA GLN A 251 42.77 7.56 3.22
C GLN A 251 42.59 8.18 1.85
N GLN A 252 43.23 9.34 1.64
CA GLN A 252 43.17 10.04 0.36
C GLN A 252 43.69 9.15 -0.77
N GLY A 253 42.94 9.10 -1.87
CA GLY A 253 43.24 8.29 -3.05
C GLY A 253 42.92 6.80 -2.90
N VAL A 254 42.45 6.35 -1.75
CA VAL A 254 42.10 4.95 -1.48
C VAL A 254 40.57 4.80 -1.46
N PRO A 255 39.98 3.82 -2.17
CA PRO A 255 38.54 3.59 -2.15
C PRO A 255 38.09 2.81 -0.91
N GLU A 256 39.00 2.20 -0.17
CA GLU A 256 38.68 1.48 1.05
C GLU A 256 38.61 2.40 2.27
N VAL A 257 37.53 2.27 3.03
CA VAL A 257 37.29 2.93 4.30
C VAL A 257 37.24 1.86 5.38
N GLU A 258 38.05 2.01 6.42
CA GLU A 258 38.03 1.11 7.57
C GLU A 258 37.00 1.60 8.58
N TYR A 259 36.23 0.70 9.18
CA TYR A 259 35.28 1.03 10.24
C TYR A 259 35.54 0.18 11.48
N PHE A 260 35.13 0.67 12.65
CA PHE A 260 35.47 0.01 13.92
C PHE A 260 34.31 -0.75 14.55
N GLU A 261 33.10 -0.22 14.40
CA GLU A 261 31.91 -0.73 15.05
C GLU A 261 31.37 -1.95 14.30
N ASP A 262 30.97 -2.96 15.06
CA ASP A 262 30.18 -4.04 14.50
C ASP A 262 28.76 -3.52 14.33
N PHE A 263 28.39 -3.33 13.07
CA PHE A 263 27.02 -3.04 12.72
C PHE A 263 26.41 -4.27 12.08
N TYR A 264 25.19 -4.43 12.51
CA TYR A 264 24.28 -5.48 12.16
C TYR A 264 23.72 -5.24 10.74
N ILE A 265 23.44 -3.98 10.41
CA ILE A 265 22.82 -3.48 9.18
C ILE A 265 23.61 -3.81 7.90
N GLN A 266 22.98 -4.45 6.91
CA GLN A 266 23.62 -4.67 5.60
C GLN A 266 23.81 -3.37 4.83
N ILE A 267 25.03 -3.11 4.36
CA ILE A 267 25.34 -2.01 3.44
C ILE A 267 25.39 -2.58 2.02
N ALA A 268 24.66 -1.96 1.10
CA ALA A 268 24.46 -2.39 -0.27
C ALA A 268 25.11 -1.40 -1.26
N LYS A 269 25.21 -1.83 -2.53
CA LYS A 269 25.82 -1.06 -3.63
C LYS A 269 25.14 0.29 -3.92
N ASN A 270 23.89 0.45 -3.51
CA ASN A 270 23.13 1.66 -3.77
C ASN A 270 23.18 2.65 -2.59
N ASP A 271 23.83 2.27 -1.49
CA ASP A 271 24.01 3.16 -0.34
C ASP A 271 25.13 4.17 -0.61
N SER A 272 25.07 5.32 0.05
CA SER A 272 26.11 6.33 -0.05
C SER A 272 26.83 6.54 1.27
N PHE A 273 28.11 6.87 1.18
CA PHE A 273 29.00 7.18 2.28
C PHE A 273 29.32 8.67 2.26
N SER A 274 29.29 9.33 3.41
CA SER A 274 29.79 10.69 3.58
C SER A 274 30.37 10.88 4.98
N LEU A 275 31.23 11.87 5.17
CA LEU A 275 31.62 12.30 6.51
C LEU A 275 30.60 13.29 7.07
N PHE A 276 30.37 13.27 8.39
CA PHE A 276 29.27 14.03 9.04
C PHE A 276 29.28 15.54 8.75
N ASN A 277 30.45 16.11 8.45
CA ASN A 277 30.64 17.54 8.16
C ASN A 277 31.07 17.83 6.71
N ARG A 278 30.90 16.87 5.79
CA ARG A 278 31.26 17.01 4.38
C ARG A 278 30.03 16.80 3.49
N GLY A 279 29.91 17.63 2.46
CA GLY A 279 28.83 17.50 1.47
C GLY A 279 29.10 16.44 0.40
N GLU A 280 30.35 15.96 0.29
CA GLU A 280 30.69 14.98 -0.75
C GLU A 280 30.20 13.58 -0.36
N GLN A 281 29.32 13.03 -1.20
CA GLN A 281 28.83 11.67 -1.09
C GLN A 281 29.64 10.72 -2.00
N TYR A 282 29.89 9.52 -1.52
CA TYR A 282 30.60 8.47 -2.24
C TYR A 282 29.69 7.26 -2.40
N PRO A 283 29.42 6.78 -3.62
CA PRO A 283 28.66 5.55 -3.80
C PRO A 283 29.44 4.39 -3.18
N ILE A 284 28.76 3.47 -2.53
CA ILE A 284 29.36 2.27 -1.92
C ILE A 284 29.26 1.12 -2.94
N LEU A 285 30.28 0.27 -3.07
CA LEU A 285 30.19 -0.95 -3.86
C LEU A 285 29.74 -2.13 -3.01
N TYR A 286 30.42 -2.36 -1.89
CA TYR A 286 30.10 -3.39 -0.91
C TYR A 286 30.80 -3.11 0.42
N ALA A 287 30.37 -3.81 1.47
CA ALA A 287 31.05 -3.85 2.76
C ALA A 287 31.59 -5.26 3.05
N ASP A 288 32.89 -5.37 3.29
CA ASP A 288 33.55 -6.58 3.79
C ASP A 288 33.55 -6.56 5.32
N ARG A 289 32.59 -7.29 5.89
CA ARG A 289 32.41 -7.36 7.36
C ARG A 289 33.50 -8.12 8.08
N ALA A 290 34.07 -9.14 7.45
CA ALA A 290 35.12 -9.92 8.08
C ALA A 290 36.39 -9.08 8.27
N ARG A 291 36.65 -8.17 7.34
CA ARG A 291 37.80 -7.25 7.40
C ARG A 291 37.49 -5.87 7.98
N LYS A 292 36.23 -5.60 8.32
CA LYS A 292 35.72 -4.28 8.71
C LYS A 292 36.08 -3.16 7.72
N ARG A 293 35.86 -3.43 6.43
CA ARG A 293 36.19 -2.51 5.32
C ARG A 293 34.95 -2.21 4.49
N LEU A 294 34.79 -0.95 4.12
CA LEU A 294 33.80 -0.46 3.16
C LEU A 294 34.52 -0.07 1.88
N VAL A 295 34.05 -0.54 0.73
CA VAL A 295 34.67 -0.21 -0.57
C VAL A 295 33.79 0.80 -1.29
N LEU A 296 34.35 1.97 -1.59
CA LEU A 296 33.69 3.04 -2.33
C LEU A 296 33.81 2.80 -3.85
N GLY A 297 32.82 3.25 -4.61
CA GLY A 297 32.79 3.19 -6.07
C GLY A 297 33.77 4.13 -6.76
N ARG A 298 34.38 5.04 -5.99
CA ARG A 298 35.45 5.92 -6.45
C ARG A 298 36.44 6.17 -5.31
N PRO A 299 37.72 6.45 -5.60
CA PRO A 299 38.71 6.80 -4.58
C PRO A 299 38.25 8.00 -3.73
N TYR A 300 38.53 7.94 -2.43
CA TYR A 300 38.28 9.06 -1.52
C TYR A 300 39.16 10.26 -1.90
N ARG A 301 38.58 11.45 -2.04
CA ARG A 301 39.28 12.63 -2.60
C ARG A 301 39.82 13.58 -1.54
N ASP A 302 39.11 13.67 -0.42
CA ASP A 302 39.47 14.51 0.71
C ASP A 302 40.73 14.00 1.43
N VAL A 303 41.22 14.80 2.37
CA VAL A 303 42.42 14.50 3.17
C VAL A 303 42.26 13.22 3.99
N THR A 304 43.36 12.49 4.17
CA THR A 304 43.40 11.32 5.06
C THR A 304 43.05 11.73 6.49
N GLU A 305 42.08 11.03 7.09
CA GLU A 305 41.60 11.29 8.45
C GLU A 305 41.36 9.96 9.18
N THR A 306 41.58 9.96 10.49
CA THR A 306 41.43 8.77 11.34
C THR A 306 40.45 9.04 12.48
N ASN A 307 39.67 8.03 12.86
CA ASN A 307 38.66 8.11 13.93
C ASN A 307 37.62 9.23 13.71
N VAL A 308 37.16 9.39 12.47
CA VAL A 308 36.16 10.39 12.12
C VAL A 308 34.76 9.77 12.02
N ARG A 309 33.74 10.58 12.31
CA ARG A 309 32.35 10.14 12.17
C ARG A 309 31.91 10.22 10.71
N ALA A 310 31.50 9.08 10.20
CA ALA A 310 30.86 8.95 8.91
C ALA A 310 29.36 8.67 9.07
N ARG A 311 28.64 8.97 8.00
CA ARG A 311 27.26 8.63 7.77
C ARG A 311 27.20 7.67 6.58
N ILE A 312 26.47 6.59 6.74
CA ILE A 312 26.00 5.77 5.64
C ILE A 312 24.53 6.07 5.43
N GLN A 313 24.22 6.57 4.25
CA GLN A 313 22.87 6.84 3.79
C GLN A 313 22.35 5.58 3.08
N LYS A 314 21.38 4.92 3.71
CA LYS A 314 20.70 3.76 3.17
C LYS A 314 19.78 4.16 2.03
N SER A 315 19.93 3.46 0.92
CA SER A 315 19.00 3.56 -0.20
C SER A 315 17.70 2.82 0.11
N VAL A 316 16.57 3.46 -0.20
CA VAL A 316 15.25 2.83 -0.11
C VAL A 316 14.93 2.20 -1.46
N GLY A 317 15.07 0.87 -1.56
CA GLY A 317 14.82 0.11 -2.78
C GLY A 317 13.47 -0.62 -2.80
N ARG A 318 13.33 -1.51 -3.79
CA ARG A 318 12.22 -2.48 -3.92
C ARG A 318 11.85 -3.25 -2.63
N PRO A 319 12.82 -3.62 -1.76
CA PRO A 319 12.53 -4.28 -0.48
C PRO A 319 11.52 -3.55 0.39
N ALA A 320 11.58 -2.21 0.40
CA ALA A 320 10.72 -1.38 1.21
C ALA A 320 9.24 -1.57 0.83
N ASP A 321 8.96 -1.71 -0.47
CA ASP A 321 7.62 -1.98 -0.97
C ASP A 321 7.11 -3.36 -0.56
N ILE A 322 7.97 -4.39 -0.59
CA ILE A 322 7.62 -5.75 -0.13
C ILE A 322 7.29 -5.74 1.36
N TYR A 323 8.07 -5.01 2.16
CA TYR A 323 7.76 -4.83 3.57
C TYR A 323 6.40 -4.15 3.76
N SER A 324 6.13 -3.06 3.03
CA SER A 324 4.85 -2.35 3.11
C SER A 324 3.67 -3.25 2.70
N LEU A 325 3.84 -4.13 1.72
CA LEU A 325 2.85 -5.16 1.35
C LEU A 325 2.60 -6.14 2.50
N GLY A 326 3.65 -6.61 3.18
CA GLY A 326 3.53 -7.48 4.35
C GLY A 326 2.81 -6.79 5.53
N ALA A 327 3.18 -5.55 5.82
CA ALA A 327 2.53 -4.73 6.85
C ALA A 327 1.05 -4.46 6.51
N LEU A 328 0.74 -4.22 5.24
CA LEU A 328 -0.63 -4.07 4.75
C LEU A 328 -1.44 -5.36 4.91
N LEU A 329 -0.88 -6.51 4.50
CA LEU A 329 -1.52 -7.82 4.67
C LEU A 329 -1.82 -8.10 6.14
N TYR A 330 -0.84 -7.89 7.02
CA TYR A 330 -1.00 -8.05 8.47
C TYR A 330 -2.10 -7.14 9.01
N TYR A 331 -2.13 -5.87 8.60
CA TYR A 331 -3.14 -4.91 9.03
C TYR A 331 -4.55 -5.31 8.60
N LEU A 332 -4.72 -5.73 7.35
CA LEU A 332 -6.03 -6.11 6.81
C LEU A 332 -6.59 -7.40 7.45
N ILE A 333 -5.71 -8.32 7.86
CA ILE A 333 -6.11 -9.59 8.50
C ILE A 333 -6.33 -9.41 10.00
N SER A 334 -5.38 -8.77 10.69
CA SER A 334 -5.39 -8.66 12.15
C SER A 334 -6.20 -7.47 12.67
N GLY A 335 -6.40 -6.43 11.85
CA GLY A 335 -6.92 -5.13 12.28
C GLY A 335 -5.95 -4.31 13.14
N ALA A 336 -4.74 -4.82 13.40
CA ALA A 336 -3.69 -4.16 14.15
C ALA A 336 -2.55 -3.71 13.24
N TYR A 337 -1.91 -2.60 13.59
CA TYR A 337 -0.69 -2.20 12.89
C TYR A 337 0.46 -3.15 13.22
N ALA A 338 1.22 -3.49 12.19
CA ALA A 338 2.48 -4.20 12.33
C ALA A 338 3.47 -3.30 13.08
N ASN A 339 3.84 -3.65 14.31
CA ASN A 339 4.95 -2.98 14.97
C ASN A 339 6.25 -3.66 14.51
N PRO A 340 7.12 -2.96 13.75
CA PRO A 340 8.32 -3.53 13.19
C PRO A 340 9.18 -4.17 14.26
N LYS A 341 9.38 -3.49 15.41
CA LYS A 341 10.26 -3.94 16.49
C LYS A 341 9.74 -5.20 17.16
N THR A 342 8.45 -5.28 17.46
CA THR A 342 7.92 -6.46 18.18
C THR A 342 7.70 -7.66 17.27
N LEU A 343 7.29 -7.43 16.01
CA LEU A 343 7.22 -8.50 15.03
C LEU A 343 8.62 -8.99 14.72
N TYR A 344 9.57 -8.08 14.49
CA TYR A 344 10.97 -8.41 14.39
C TYR A 344 11.46 -9.17 15.62
N ASP A 345 11.26 -8.73 16.86
CA ASP A 345 11.71 -9.43 18.06
C ASP A 345 11.07 -10.84 18.21
N ALA A 346 9.78 -10.98 17.87
CA ALA A 346 9.08 -12.27 17.84
C ALA A 346 9.66 -13.22 16.78
N PHE A 347 10.22 -12.64 15.73
CA PHE A 347 10.82 -13.29 14.60
C PHE A 347 12.37 -13.34 14.71
N HIS A 348 13.03 -12.58 15.58
CA HIS A 348 14.49 -12.44 15.59
C HIS A 348 15.20 -13.75 15.97
N LYS A 349 14.50 -14.63 16.70
CA LYS A 349 14.93 -16.01 16.98
C LYS A 349 15.20 -16.85 15.72
N PHE A 350 14.69 -16.45 14.55
CA PHE A 350 14.96 -17.10 13.26
C PHE A 350 16.44 -17.13 12.90
N VAL A 351 17.22 -16.12 13.32
CA VAL A 351 18.53 -15.89 12.72
C VAL A 351 19.70 -16.47 13.52
N GLU A 352 19.59 -16.54 14.84
CA GLU A 352 20.60 -17.27 15.63
C GLU A 352 20.57 -18.78 15.33
N TYR A 353 19.44 -19.31 14.83
CA TYR A 353 19.26 -20.74 14.53
C TYR A 353 19.62 -21.15 13.09
N GLU A 354 19.47 -20.28 12.08
CA GLU A 354 19.82 -20.62 10.68
C GLU A 354 21.33 -20.89 10.50
N ARG A 355 22.17 -20.39 11.41
CA ARG A 355 23.62 -20.69 11.45
C ARG A 355 23.96 -22.14 11.83
N ALA A 356 23.01 -22.91 12.38
CA ALA A 356 23.28 -24.22 12.92
C ALA A 356 22.90 -25.40 12.00
N ASP A 357 21.91 -25.25 11.11
CA ASP A 357 21.37 -26.39 10.34
C ASP A 357 20.58 -25.96 9.09
N GLU A 358 20.75 -26.68 7.97
CA GLU A 358 20.05 -26.41 6.68
C GLU A 358 18.53 -26.68 6.74
N ASN A 359 18.04 -27.32 7.82
CA ASN A 359 16.62 -27.61 8.03
C ASN A 359 15.84 -26.47 8.71
N ASN A 360 16.48 -25.37 9.10
CA ASN A 360 15.85 -24.26 9.81
C ASN A 360 15.19 -23.27 8.84
N THR A 361 13.96 -23.58 8.42
CA THR A 361 13.14 -22.70 7.58
C THR A 361 12.15 -21.87 8.42
N ILE A 362 11.75 -20.71 7.90
CA ILE A 362 10.68 -19.86 8.50
C ILE A 362 9.41 -20.69 8.75
N ASP A 363 9.06 -21.55 7.80
CA ASP A 363 7.92 -22.44 7.83
C ASP A 363 8.00 -23.49 8.97
N ALA A 364 9.16 -24.15 9.15
CA ALA A 364 9.36 -25.11 10.24
C ALA A 364 9.20 -24.47 11.63
N TYR A 365 9.73 -23.26 11.83
CA TYR A 365 9.58 -22.55 13.09
C TYR A 365 8.16 -22.03 13.31
N LEU A 366 7.50 -21.47 12.29
CA LEU A 366 6.09 -21.06 12.44
C LEU A 366 5.24 -22.26 12.85
N ARG A 367 5.44 -23.44 12.26
CA ARG A 367 4.76 -24.66 12.72
C ARG A 367 5.06 -24.99 14.18
N HIS A 368 6.32 -24.87 14.61
CA HIS A 368 6.71 -25.08 16.00
C HIS A 368 6.02 -24.10 16.95
N GLU A 369 6.08 -22.80 16.66
CA GLU A 369 5.45 -21.75 17.47
C GLU A 369 3.93 -21.95 17.54
N TYR A 370 3.27 -22.23 16.43
CA TYR A 370 1.83 -22.54 16.43
C TYR A 370 1.51 -23.79 17.26
N SER A 371 2.37 -24.82 17.26
CA SER A 371 2.22 -25.98 18.13
C SER A 371 2.35 -25.61 19.62
N VAL A 372 3.31 -24.75 19.97
CA VAL A 372 3.48 -24.24 21.34
C VAL A 372 2.27 -23.41 21.76
N ILE A 373 1.81 -22.48 20.92
CA ILE A 373 0.65 -21.63 21.19
C ILE A 373 -0.62 -22.47 21.37
N ASN A 374 -0.84 -23.46 20.51
CA ASN A 374 -1.99 -24.37 20.64
C ASN A 374 -1.92 -25.17 21.95
N SER A 375 -0.73 -25.64 22.33
CA SER A 375 -0.52 -26.30 23.63
C SER A 375 -0.79 -25.37 24.81
N LEU A 376 -0.44 -24.08 24.69
CA LEU A 376 -0.71 -23.06 25.70
C LEU A 376 -2.20 -22.69 25.80
N ARG A 377 -2.94 -22.76 24.69
CA ARG A 377 -4.38 -22.46 24.61
C ARG A 377 -5.26 -23.67 24.94
N ALA A 378 -4.72 -24.88 24.99
CA ALA A 378 -5.47 -26.08 25.32
C ALA A 378 -6.00 -26.01 26.77
N PRO A 379 -7.27 -26.39 27.01
CA PRO A 379 -7.83 -26.41 28.36
C PRO A 379 -7.08 -27.42 29.24
N LYS A 380 -6.65 -27.00 30.43
CA LYS A 380 -6.02 -27.90 31.41
C LYS A 380 -7.07 -28.83 32.02
N GLN A 381 -6.69 -30.09 32.26
CA GLN A 381 -7.59 -31.14 32.78
C GLN A 381 -8.16 -30.86 34.18
N ASP A 382 -7.58 -29.93 34.95
CA ASP A 382 -7.93 -29.69 36.36
C ASP A 382 -9.00 -28.60 36.59
N GLY A 383 -9.81 -28.26 35.58
CA GLY A 383 -11.02 -27.42 35.77
C GLY A 383 -10.76 -25.98 36.26
N THR A 384 -9.52 -25.51 36.26
CA THR A 384 -9.18 -24.12 36.55
C THR A 384 -9.32 -23.30 35.28
N GLU A 385 -10.08 -22.20 35.40
CA GLU A 385 -10.38 -21.24 34.34
C GLU A 385 -9.13 -20.88 33.51
N VAL A 386 -9.38 -20.76 32.21
CA VAL A 386 -8.61 -20.13 31.12
C VAL A 386 -7.22 -19.62 31.51
N ALA A 387 -6.20 -20.03 30.74
CA ALA A 387 -4.80 -19.67 30.92
C ALA A 387 -4.58 -18.21 31.38
N PRO A 388 -3.66 -17.95 32.34
CA PRO A 388 -3.45 -16.62 32.92
C PRO A 388 -3.24 -15.53 31.87
N ALA A 389 -3.84 -14.35 32.08
CA ALA A 389 -3.72 -13.16 31.23
C ALA A 389 -2.27 -12.81 30.85
N ASP A 390 -1.31 -13.12 31.72
CA ASP A 390 0.12 -12.85 31.52
C ASP A 390 0.76 -13.68 30.38
N ARG A 391 0.16 -14.81 29.98
CA ARG A 391 0.66 -15.63 28.86
C ARG A 391 0.20 -15.12 27.49
N PHE A 392 -0.78 -14.22 27.41
CA PHE A 392 -1.26 -13.66 26.16
C PHE A 392 -0.26 -12.70 25.50
N PHE A 393 0.64 -12.11 26.28
CA PHE A 393 1.61 -11.13 25.77
C PHE A 393 2.66 -11.76 24.85
N SER A 394 3.04 -13.02 25.06
CA SER A 394 4.13 -13.66 24.30
C SER A 394 3.75 -14.00 22.85
N TYR A 395 2.46 -14.23 22.57
CA TYR A 395 1.97 -14.58 21.23
C TYR A 395 0.88 -13.64 20.71
N LYS A 396 0.73 -12.45 21.30
CA LYS A 396 -0.27 -11.46 20.88
C LYS A 396 -0.21 -11.12 19.38
N HIS A 397 0.97 -11.19 18.78
CA HIS A 397 1.21 -10.92 17.36
C HIS A 397 0.68 -12.01 16.41
N TYR A 398 0.34 -13.18 16.96
CA TYR A 398 -0.31 -14.27 16.22
C TYR A 398 -1.84 -14.14 16.27
N LEU A 399 -2.37 -13.14 16.98
CA LEU A 399 -3.79 -12.95 17.18
C LEU A 399 -4.32 -11.79 16.35
N ASP A 400 -5.55 -11.94 15.87
CA ASP A 400 -6.32 -10.83 15.31
C ASP A 400 -6.95 -9.95 16.41
N GLY A 401 -7.62 -8.88 16.00
CA GLY A 401 -8.32 -7.96 16.90
C GLY A 401 -9.45 -8.58 17.72
N ASN A 402 -9.91 -9.80 17.37
CA ASN A 402 -10.90 -10.56 18.11
C ASN A 402 -10.25 -11.59 19.07
N GLY A 403 -8.92 -11.75 19.06
CA GLY A 403 -8.19 -12.74 19.86
C GLY A 403 -8.12 -14.15 19.24
N GLU A 404 -8.54 -14.28 17.98
CA GLU A 404 -8.43 -15.52 17.20
C GLU A 404 -7.02 -15.65 16.61
N LEU A 405 -6.53 -16.88 16.47
CA LEU A 405 -5.24 -17.12 15.81
C LEU A 405 -5.37 -16.81 14.32
N ILE A 406 -4.44 -16.01 13.82
CA ILE A 406 -4.27 -15.77 12.38
C ILE A 406 -3.83 -17.08 11.72
N ASP A 407 -4.29 -17.32 10.49
CA ASP A 407 -3.91 -18.52 9.75
C ASP A 407 -2.37 -18.61 9.56
N PRO A 408 -1.74 -19.78 9.81
CA PRO A 408 -0.29 -19.92 9.70
C PRO A 408 0.26 -19.65 8.30
N ASN A 409 -0.51 -19.91 7.24
CA ASN A 409 -0.07 -19.62 5.86
C ASN A 409 -0.06 -18.10 5.60
N VAL A 410 -1.01 -17.36 6.16
CA VAL A 410 -1.01 -15.90 6.11
C VAL A 410 0.21 -15.36 6.85
N LEU A 411 0.47 -15.86 8.06
CA LEU A 411 1.65 -15.42 8.81
C LEU A 411 2.96 -15.83 8.17
N LEU A 412 3.01 -16.95 7.44
CA LEU A 412 4.19 -17.31 6.65
C LEU A 412 4.48 -16.27 5.57
N ILE A 413 3.47 -15.75 4.88
CA ILE A 413 3.65 -14.70 3.88
C ILE A 413 4.08 -13.39 4.55
N VAL A 414 3.40 -12.97 5.63
CA VAL A 414 3.78 -11.78 6.40
C VAL A 414 5.23 -11.90 6.89
N ALA A 415 5.60 -13.07 7.41
CA ALA A 415 6.94 -13.42 7.85
C ALA A 415 7.95 -13.27 6.70
N LYS A 416 7.71 -13.87 5.53
CA LYS A 416 8.58 -13.71 4.34
C LYS A 416 8.76 -12.25 3.91
N CYS A 417 7.71 -11.42 3.99
CA CYS A 417 7.80 -10.00 3.62
C CYS A 417 8.58 -9.16 4.63
N MET A 418 8.43 -9.47 5.92
CA MET A 418 8.94 -8.64 7.02
C MET A 418 10.27 -9.14 7.59
N ILE A 419 10.55 -10.44 7.49
CA ILE A 419 11.77 -11.12 7.93
C ILE A 419 12.61 -11.36 6.70
N ARG A 420 13.56 -10.47 6.50
CA ARG A 420 14.53 -10.58 5.41
C ARG A 420 15.66 -11.50 5.87
N ASN A 421 16.19 -12.36 5.00
CA ASN A 421 17.20 -13.38 5.34
C ASN A 421 18.51 -12.78 5.88
N LYS A 422 18.55 -12.47 7.20
CA LYS A 422 19.68 -12.25 8.14
C LYS A 422 19.22 -11.35 9.29
N PRO A 423 19.95 -11.28 10.42
CA PRO A 423 19.42 -10.69 11.64
C PRO A 423 19.19 -9.21 11.34
N ASP A 424 19.99 -8.60 10.49
CA ASP A 424 19.87 -7.17 10.25
C ASP A 424 20.15 -6.83 8.77
N SER A 425 19.64 -7.69 7.88
CA SER A 425 19.75 -7.49 6.44
C SER A 425 18.56 -6.71 5.91
N TYR A 426 18.83 -5.47 5.53
CA TYR A 426 18.27 -4.92 4.30
C TYR A 426 18.60 -5.90 3.18
N CYS A 427 17.59 -6.24 2.37
CA CYS A 427 17.67 -7.20 1.27
C CYS A 427 19.06 -7.39 0.67
N GLN A 428 19.41 -8.65 0.46
CA GLN A 428 20.69 -8.97 -0.15
C GLN A 428 20.77 -8.30 -1.52
N ALA A 429 21.99 -7.98 -1.98
CA ALA A 429 22.20 -7.36 -3.29
C ALA A 429 21.61 -8.21 -4.45
N HIS A 430 21.41 -9.50 -4.23
CA HIS A 430 20.72 -10.42 -5.15
C HIS A 430 19.19 -10.23 -5.20
N ASP A 431 18.55 -9.80 -4.10
CA ASP A 431 17.12 -9.46 -4.04
C ASP A 431 16.83 -8.10 -4.69
N LEU A 432 17.84 -7.22 -4.75
CA LEU A 432 17.72 -5.94 -5.47
C LEU A 432 17.50 -6.13 -6.97
N GLU A 433 17.88 -7.30 -7.52
CA GLU A 433 17.68 -7.65 -8.92
C GLU A 433 16.52 -8.65 -9.16
N THR A 434 15.97 -9.35 -8.16
CA THR A 434 15.12 -10.54 -8.42
C THR A 434 13.80 -10.61 -7.65
N ARG A 435 12.76 -11.10 -8.38
CA ARG A 435 11.59 -11.94 -8.03
C ARG A 435 10.86 -11.82 -6.68
N GLY A 436 11.27 -11.06 -5.67
CA GLY A 436 10.57 -11.01 -4.37
C GLY A 436 9.10 -10.57 -4.50
N ALA A 437 8.81 -9.59 -5.37
CA ALA A 437 7.43 -9.22 -5.68
C ALA A 437 6.69 -10.34 -6.43
N SER A 438 7.34 -11.04 -7.37
CA SER A 438 6.75 -12.18 -8.10
C SER A 438 6.47 -13.39 -7.21
N GLU A 439 7.40 -13.72 -6.31
CA GLU A 439 7.24 -14.78 -5.32
C GLU A 439 6.11 -14.44 -4.35
N LEU A 440 6.01 -13.18 -3.91
CA LEU A 440 4.88 -12.72 -3.12
C LEU A 440 3.55 -12.83 -3.91
N VAL A 441 3.52 -12.42 -5.17
CA VAL A 441 2.32 -12.58 -6.02
C VAL A 441 1.94 -14.06 -6.13
N GLN A 442 2.91 -14.94 -6.34
CA GLN A 442 2.68 -16.38 -6.39
C GLN A 442 2.17 -16.93 -5.05
N ASP A 443 2.80 -16.56 -3.93
CA ASP A 443 2.39 -16.93 -2.58
C ASP A 443 0.93 -16.49 -2.30
N LEU A 444 0.53 -15.29 -2.74
CA LEU A 444 -0.84 -14.80 -2.61
C LEU A 444 -1.84 -15.57 -3.51
N ILE A 445 -1.44 -15.97 -4.71
CA ILE A 445 -2.24 -16.81 -5.62
C ILE A 445 -2.39 -18.22 -5.05
N ASP A 446 -1.32 -18.78 -4.47
CA ASP A 446 -1.34 -20.08 -3.81
C ASP A 446 -2.23 -20.03 -2.57
N LEU A 447 -2.16 -18.94 -1.79
CA LEU A 447 -3.06 -18.71 -0.66
C LEU A 447 -4.52 -18.63 -1.13
N TYR A 448 -4.80 -17.91 -2.22
CA TYR A 448 -6.14 -17.85 -2.82
C TYR A 448 -6.64 -19.25 -3.23
N SER A 449 -5.76 -20.08 -3.78
CA SER A 449 -6.06 -21.45 -4.20
C SER A 449 -6.27 -22.38 -3.01
N LEU A 450 -5.50 -22.23 -1.93
CA LEU A 450 -5.61 -23.01 -0.69
C LEU A 450 -6.94 -22.75 0.02
N PHE A 451 -7.35 -21.48 0.12
CA PHE A 451 -8.65 -21.14 0.65
C PHE A 451 -9.79 -21.51 -0.32
N GLY A 452 -9.45 -21.73 -1.61
CA GLY A 452 -10.12 -22.60 -2.58
C GLY A 452 -11.64 -22.47 -2.67
N VAL A 453 -12.14 -21.63 -3.59
CA VAL A 453 -13.56 -21.47 -4.03
C VAL A 453 -14.60 -21.98 -3.02
N HIS A 454 -14.59 -21.43 -1.80
CA HIS A 454 -15.68 -21.72 -0.87
C HIS A 454 -16.98 -21.17 -1.50
N PRO A 455 -18.13 -21.89 -1.46
CA PRO A 455 -19.38 -21.40 -2.04
C PRO A 455 -19.85 -20.04 -1.47
N SER A 456 -19.32 -19.65 -0.30
CA SER A 456 -19.50 -18.34 0.33
C SER A 456 -18.47 -17.28 -0.07
N ALA A 457 -17.31 -17.69 -0.61
CA ALA A 457 -16.26 -16.83 -1.16
C ALA A 457 -16.50 -16.50 -2.65
N ARG A 458 -17.73 -16.67 -3.12
CA ARG A 458 -18.16 -15.91 -4.30
C ARG A 458 -18.02 -14.42 -3.96
N PRO A 459 -17.68 -13.55 -4.92
CA PRO A 459 -17.75 -12.10 -4.73
C PRO A 459 -19.04 -11.80 -3.97
N THR A 460 -18.96 -11.02 -2.90
CA THR A 460 -20.03 -10.75 -1.90
C THR A 460 -21.42 -10.45 -2.50
N HIS A 461 -21.49 -10.18 -3.80
CA HIS A 461 -22.67 -9.98 -4.64
C HIS A 461 -23.41 -11.26 -5.09
N LEU A 462 -22.84 -12.45 -4.97
CA LEU A 462 -23.53 -13.71 -5.32
C LEU A 462 -24.10 -14.46 -4.09
N ALA A 463 -23.70 -14.10 -2.86
CA ALA A 463 -24.15 -14.77 -1.64
C ALA A 463 -25.38 -14.12 -0.96
N ARG A 464 -25.75 -12.88 -1.32
CA ARG A 464 -26.93 -12.20 -0.75
C ARG A 464 -28.11 -12.18 -1.72
N ARG A 465 -28.77 -13.33 -1.90
CA ARG A 465 -30.16 -13.32 -2.39
C ARG A 465 -31.14 -14.31 -1.74
N ASN A 466 -30.72 -15.10 -0.74
CA ASN A 466 -31.61 -16.13 -0.18
C ASN A 466 -31.98 -15.99 1.31
N ALA A 467 -31.54 -14.93 2.01
CA ALA A 467 -31.90 -14.75 3.43
C ALA A 467 -33.00 -13.70 3.70
N SER A 468 -33.15 -12.66 2.86
CA SER A 468 -34.10 -11.57 3.14
C SER A 468 -35.51 -11.76 2.56
N GLN A 469 -35.70 -12.61 1.54
CA GLN A 469 -37.03 -12.89 1.00
C GLN A 469 -37.82 -13.94 1.80
N ARG A 470 -37.15 -14.86 2.52
CA ARG A 470 -37.84 -15.85 3.36
C ARG A 470 -38.44 -15.25 4.63
N GLY A 471 -37.87 -14.16 5.17
CA GLY A 471 -38.44 -13.43 6.30
C GLY A 471 -39.62 -12.54 5.91
N ALA A 472 -39.54 -11.84 4.78
CA ALA A 472 -40.61 -10.95 4.31
C ALA A 472 -41.86 -11.72 3.85
N LEU A 473 -41.69 -12.89 3.21
CA LEU A 473 -42.81 -13.78 2.86
C LEU A 473 -43.48 -14.38 4.11
N LYS A 474 -42.71 -14.72 5.16
CA LYS A 474 -43.28 -15.25 6.41
C LYS A 474 -44.03 -14.18 7.20
N VAL A 475 -43.51 -12.96 7.29
CA VAL A 475 -44.18 -11.82 7.95
C VAL A 475 -45.40 -11.33 7.15
N GLY A 476 -45.38 -11.44 5.82
CA GLY A 476 -46.54 -11.18 4.95
C GLY A 476 -47.65 -12.23 5.09
N LEU A 477 -47.29 -13.52 5.09
CA LEU A 477 -48.24 -14.62 5.29
C LEU A 477 -48.81 -14.65 6.71
N ASP A 478 -48.03 -14.31 7.74
CA ASP A 478 -48.52 -14.23 9.12
C ASP A 478 -49.44 -13.02 9.34
N ARG A 479 -49.20 -11.88 8.67
CA ARG A 479 -50.11 -10.71 8.68
C ARG A 479 -51.41 -10.94 7.91
N VAL A 480 -51.36 -11.69 6.81
CA VAL A 480 -52.56 -12.09 6.05
C VAL A 480 -53.34 -13.17 6.83
N GLY A 481 -52.66 -14.12 7.47
CA GLY A 481 -53.25 -15.13 8.34
C GLY A 481 -53.88 -14.57 9.62
N THR A 482 -53.29 -13.54 10.23
CA THR A 482 -53.90 -12.84 11.38
C THR A 482 -55.05 -11.92 10.98
N ARG A 483 -55.02 -11.28 9.80
CA ARG A 483 -56.16 -10.52 9.26
C ARG A 483 -57.33 -11.42 8.85
N LEU A 484 -57.06 -12.59 8.27
CA LEU A 484 -58.08 -13.60 7.96
C LEU A 484 -58.66 -14.23 9.24
N ARG A 485 -57.84 -14.48 10.27
CA ARG A 485 -58.35 -14.92 11.60
C ARG A 485 -59.22 -13.87 12.27
N TRP A 486 -58.84 -12.59 12.22
CA TRP A 486 -59.68 -11.50 12.75
C TRP A 486 -60.96 -11.31 11.96
N ALA A 487 -60.90 -11.37 10.63
CA ALA A 487 -62.10 -11.31 9.79
C ALA A 487 -63.03 -12.51 10.04
N TRP A 488 -62.49 -13.72 10.24
CA TRP A 488 -63.29 -14.92 10.54
C TRP A 488 -63.88 -14.90 11.97
N LEU A 489 -63.14 -14.39 12.96
CA LEU A 489 -63.65 -14.20 14.33
C LEU A 489 -64.70 -13.08 14.43
N SER A 490 -64.56 -12.00 13.64
CA SER A 490 -65.60 -10.96 13.50
C SER A 490 -66.82 -11.43 12.72
N PHE A 491 -66.66 -12.31 11.73
CA PHE A 491 -67.78 -12.91 11.00
C PHE A 491 -68.52 -13.95 11.85
N ALA A 492 -67.79 -14.77 12.63
CA ALA A 492 -68.35 -15.74 13.56
C ALA A 492 -69.08 -15.09 14.76
N SER A 493 -68.64 -13.91 15.22
CA SER A 493 -69.33 -13.17 16.28
C SER A 493 -70.61 -12.47 15.79
N MET A 494 -70.70 -12.16 14.49
CA MET A 494 -71.88 -11.57 13.86
C MET A 494 -73.02 -12.59 13.67
N PHE A 495 -72.70 -13.89 13.52
CA PHE A 495 -73.68 -14.98 13.44
C PHE A 495 -74.08 -15.58 14.79
N ARG A 496 -73.47 -15.16 15.91
CA ARG A 496 -73.84 -15.63 17.26
C ARG A 496 -74.85 -14.72 17.98
N LYS A 497 -75.37 -13.69 17.30
CA LYS A 497 -76.36 -12.73 17.82
C LYS A 497 -77.74 -12.78 17.13
N ARG A 498 -78.04 -13.86 16.40
CA ARG A 498 -79.42 -14.18 15.98
C ARG A 498 -79.74 -15.64 16.32
N ARG A 499 -80.12 -15.85 17.57
CA ARG A 499 -81.12 -16.84 17.98
C ARG A 499 -81.87 -16.27 19.16
#